data_AF-A0A1B0DBZ0-F1
#
_entry.id   AF-A0A1B0DBZ0-F1
#
_cell.length_a   1.000
_cell.length_b   1.000
_cell.length_c   1.000
_cell.angle_alpha   90.00
_cell.angle_beta   90.00
_cell.angle_gamma   90.00
#
_symmetry.space_group_name_H-M   'P 1'
#
loop_
_entity.id
_entity.type
_entity.pdbx_description
1 polymer ?
#
loop_
_entity_poly.entity_id
_entity_poly.type
_entity_poly.pdbx_seq_one_letter_code
_entity_poly.pdbx_strand_id
1 'polypeptide(L)'
;MPGLDGVSSLPEGNYTIISVDIDTTGRRLIDEIVHLAAYTPDSQFSQYVMPYMNLNPAARQRHQVRVITIGFFRMLKSMQTYKVMKTKPEYAALVDFLGWLEEQKAKQQDSKGLILLYHEQRKFVPYMLLEAFKK
;
A
#
# COMPACT_ATOMS: atom_id res chain seq x y z
N MET A 1 3.49 37.97 -10.83
CA MET A 1 2.62 36.77 -10.89
C MET A 1 1.66 36.85 -9.71
N PRO A 2 0.34 36.93 -9.93
CA PRO A 2 -0.65 37.07 -8.87
C PRO A 2 -0.75 35.78 -8.05
N GLY A 3 -1.07 35.94 -6.77
CA GLY A 3 -0.96 34.93 -5.72
C GLY A 3 -1.83 33.69 -5.92
N LEU A 4 -1.26 32.55 -5.56
CA LEU A 4 -2.00 31.35 -5.21
C LEU A 4 -2.57 31.56 -3.81
N ASP A 5 -3.76 32.14 -3.74
CA ASP A 5 -4.59 32.03 -2.54
C ASP A 5 -4.90 30.55 -2.33
N GLY A 6 -4.13 29.94 -1.43
CA GLY A 6 -4.22 28.54 -1.06
C GLY A 6 -5.55 28.28 -0.39
N VAL A 7 -6.56 27.89 -1.16
CA VAL A 7 -7.72 27.20 -0.62
C VAL A 7 -7.21 25.86 -0.10
N SER A 8 -6.97 25.78 1.21
CA SER A 8 -6.66 24.53 1.88
C SER A 8 -7.86 23.60 1.69
N SER A 9 -7.76 22.68 0.74
CA SER A 9 -8.83 21.72 0.41
C SER A 9 -9.16 20.78 1.57
N LEU A 10 -8.29 20.71 2.58
CA LEU A 10 -8.51 19.99 3.83
C LEU A 10 -8.79 21.02 4.95
N PRO A 11 -9.95 20.96 5.62
CA PRO A 11 -10.26 21.87 6.72
C PRO A 11 -9.36 21.60 7.94
N GLU A 12 -9.17 22.59 8.80
CA GLU A 12 -8.41 22.42 10.03
C GLU A 12 -9.08 21.41 10.98
N GLY A 13 -8.28 20.60 11.66
CA GLY A 13 -8.79 19.60 12.59
C GLY A 13 -7.71 18.70 13.16
N ASN A 14 -8.10 17.91 14.16
CA ASN A 14 -7.29 16.83 14.67
C ASN A 14 -7.41 15.63 13.72
N TYR A 15 -6.30 15.24 13.10
CA TYR A 15 -6.25 14.13 12.15
C TYR A 15 -5.21 13.11 12.60
N THR A 16 -5.49 11.84 12.39
CA THR A 16 -4.51 10.77 12.59
C THR A 16 -3.67 10.63 11.33
N ILE A 17 -2.37 10.85 11.44
CA ILE A 17 -1.44 10.73 10.31
C ILE A 17 -0.97 9.28 10.22
N ILE A 18 -1.13 8.67 9.06
CA ILE A 18 -0.72 7.30 8.77
C ILE A 18 0.18 7.34 7.55
N SER A 19 1.43 6.91 7.70
CA SER A 19 2.31 6.75 6.55
C SER A 19 1.95 5.47 5.79
N VAL A 20 1.91 5.53 4.46
CA VAL A 20 1.52 4.41 3.59
C VAL A 20 2.48 4.32 2.41
N ASP A 21 2.86 3.09 2.07
CA ASP A 21 3.60 2.79 0.86
C ASP A 21 3.19 1.41 0.30
N ILE A 22 3.46 1.18 -0.98
CA ILE A 22 3.12 -0.04 -1.68
C ILE A 22 4.26 -0.56 -2.54
N ASP A 23 4.43 -1.89 -2.54
CA ASP A 23 5.23 -2.56 -3.56
C ASP A 23 4.34 -3.01 -4.70
N THR A 24 4.82 -2.92 -5.93
CA THR A 24 4.01 -3.23 -7.12
C THR A 24 4.79 -4.10 -8.12
N THR A 25 4.06 -4.72 -9.05
CA THR A 25 4.68 -5.49 -10.14
C THR A 25 5.41 -4.61 -11.17
N GLY A 26 5.14 -3.30 -11.17
CA GLY A 26 5.75 -2.33 -12.07
C GLY A 26 5.67 -0.86 -11.63
N ARG A 27 5.29 0.04 -12.55
CA ARG A 27 5.19 1.52 -12.35
C ARG A 27 4.07 2.15 -13.19
N ARG A 28 3.12 1.35 -13.64
CA ARG A 28 1.93 1.74 -14.42
C ARG A 28 0.69 1.41 -13.60
N LEU A 29 -0.40 2.12 -13.84
CA LEU A 29 -1.67 1.91 -13.13
C LEU A 29 -2.28 0.52 -13.40
N ILE A 30 -1.99 -0.06 -14.57
CA ILE A 30 -2.37 -1.43 -14.92
C ILE A 30 -1.59 -2.52 -14.15
N ASP A 31 -0.53 -2.14 -13.43
CA ASP A 31 0.25 -3.07 -12.63
C ASP A 31 -0.51 -3.41 -11.34
N GLU A 32 0.02 -4.34 -10.55
CA GLU A 32 -0.68 -4.91 -9.40
C GLU A 32 0.07 -4.62 -8.10
N ILE A 33 -0.67 -4.50 -7.01
CA ILE A 33 -0.09 -4.37 -5.66
C ILE A 33 0.44 -5.74 -5.21
N VAL A 34 1.67 -5.75 -4.72
CA VAL A 34 2.38 -6.93 -4.22
C VAL A 34 2.54 -6.88 -2.70
N HIS A 35 2.56 -5.68 -2.12
CA HIS A 35 2.63 -5.48 -0.69
C HIS A 35 2.00 -4.15 -0.34
N LEU A 36 1.19 -4.16 0.71
CA LEU A 36 0.58 -2.98 1.29
C LEU A 36 1.14 -2.78 2.69
N ALA A 37 1.76 -1.63 2.91
CA ALA A 37 2.35 -1.27 4.19
C ALA A 37 1.80 0.06 4.68
N ALA A 38 1.47 0.13 5.96
CA ALA A 38 1.13 1.37 6.64
C ALA A 38 1.74 1.41 8.03
N TYR A 39 2.06 2.62 8.50
CA TYR A 39 2.79 2.81 9.74
C TYR A 39 2.33 4.05 10.50
N THR A 40 2.15 3.85 11.80
CA THR A 40 2.05 4.86 12.85
C THR A 40 3.07 4.53 13.95
N PRO A 41 3.42 5.47 14.83
CA PRO A 41 4.35 5.19 15.93
C PRO A 41 3.89 4.04 16.85
N ASP A 42 2.57 3.88 17.01
CA ASP A 42 1.98 2.90 17.93
C ASP A 42 1.59 1.58 17.25
N SER A 43 1.50 1.54 15.92
CA SER A 43 0.99 0.39 15.18
C SER A 43 1.48 0.35 13.74
N GLN A 44 1.58 -0.85 13.19
CA GLN A 44 1.95 -1.04 11.78
C GLN A 44 1.06 -2.09 11.13
N PHE A 45 0.85 -1.92 9.84
CA PHE A 45 0.19 -2.86 8.95
C PHE A 45 1.16 -3.27 7.85
N SER A 46 1.26 -4.56 7.57
CA SER A 46 2.10 -5.09 6.50
C SER A 46 1.47 -6.38 6.00
N GLN A 47 1.01 -6.37 4.74
CA GLN A 47 0.35 -7.50 4.13
C GLN A 47 0.80 -7.68 2.69
N TYR A 48 1.44 -8.82 2.40
CA TYR A 48 1.78 -9.19 1.03
C TYR A 48 0.54 -9.70 0.28
N VAL A 49 0.43 -9.27 -0.97
CA VAL A 49 -0.66 -9.59 -1.90
C VAL A 49 -0.11 -10.48 -3.01
N MET A 50 -0.82 -11.54 -3.36
CA MET A 50 -0.42 -12.42 -4.45
C MET A 50 -0.88 -11.82 -5.80
N PRO A 51 0.04 -11.43 -6.71
CA PRO A 51 -0.33 -10.87 -8.00
C PRO A 51 -0.71 -11.95 -9.03
N TYR A 52 -1.61 -11.61 -9.95
CA TYR A 52 -1.94 -12.43 -11.11
C TYR A 52 -0.75 -12.52 -12.07
N MET A 53 -0.03 -11.42 -12.31
CA MET A 53 1.17 -11.40 -13.15
C MET A 53 2.46 -11.55 -12.34
N ASN A 54 3.57 -11.77 -13.03
CA ASN A 54 4.89 -11.78 -12.39
C ASN A 54 5.44 -10.36 -12.28
N LEU A 55 6.21 -10.09 -11.21
CA LEU A 55 6.95 -8.84 -11.08
C LEU A 55 7.93 -8.68 -12.24
N ASN A 56 8.00 -7.49 -12.84
CA ASN A 56 8.97 -7.19 -13.88
C ASN A 56 10.42 -7.15 -13.32
N PRO A 57 11.46 -7.22 -14.15
CA PRO A 57 12.84 -7.26 -13.67
C PRO A 57 13.22 -6.12 -12.73
N ALA A 58 12.74 -4.90 -13.00
CA ALA A 58 13.01 -3.73 -12.18
C ALA A 58 12.33 -3.81 -10.81
N ALA A 59 11.08 -4.29 -10.75
CA ALA A 59 10.33 -4.50 -9.52
C ALA A 59 10.95 -5.61 -8.66
N ARG A 60 11.38 -6.72 -9.28
CA ARG A 60 12.12 -7.78 -8.56
C ARG A 60 13.39 -7.26 -7.93
N GLN A 61 14.15 -6.43 -8.65
CA GLN A 61 15.37 -5.85 -8.13
C GLN A 61 15.10 -4.82 -7.02
N ARG A 62 14.05 -4.00 -7.15
CA ARG A 62 13.69 -2.98 -6.15
C ARG A 62 13.20 -3.61 -4.85
N HIS A 63 12.25 -4.54 -4.93
CA HIS A 63 11.57 -5.10 -3.77
C HIS A 63 12.24 -6.38 -3.24
N GLN A 64 13.21 -6.94 -3.99
CA GLN A 64 13.86 -8.21 -3.66
C GLN A 64 12.85 -9.34 -3.42
N VAL A 65 11.80 -9.36 -4.24
CA VAL A 65 10.72 -10.34 -4.22
C VAL A 65 10.50 -10.87 -5.62
N ARG A 66 10.19 -12.16 -5.75
CA ARG A 66 9.81 -12.78 -7.02
C ARG A 66 8.70 -13.80 -6.84
N VAL A 67 7.90 -13.98 -7.89
CA VAL A 67 7.00 -15.13 -7.99
C VAL A 67 7.81 -16.36 -8.39
N ILE A 68 7.57 -17.49 -7.73
CA ILE A 68 8.06 -18.80 -8.12
C ILE A 68 6.88 -19.73 -8.37
N THR A 69 7.10 -20.74 -9.23
CA THR A 69 6.14 -21.81 -9.49
C THR A 69 6.69 -23.11 -8.94
N ILE A 70 5.91 -23.78 -8.08
CA ILE A 70 6.20 -25.13 -7.57
C ILE A 70 5.06 -26.03 -8.01
N GLY A 71 5.32 -26.90 -8.98
CA GLY A 71 4.27 -27.67 -9.67
C GLY A 71 3.31 -26.74 -10.40
N PHE A 72 2.05 -26.69 -9.95
CA PHE A 72 1.00 -25.82 -10.50
C PHE A 72 0.72 -24.58 -9.65
N PHE A 73 1.35 -24.46 -8.48
CA PHE A 73 1.11 -23.36 -7.56
C PHE A 73 2.12 -22.23 -7.75
N ARG A 74 1.61 -20.99 -7.78
CA ARG A 74 2.41 -19.77 -7.78
C ARG A 74 2.45 -19.20 -6.37
N MET A 75 3.62 -18.74 -5.94
CA MET A 75 3.81 -18.14 -4.61
C MET A 75 4.92 -17.08 -4.64
N LEU A 76 4.89 -16.14 -3.71
CA LEU A 76 5.96 -15.16 -3.54
C LEU A 76 7.12 -15.72 -2.72
N LYS A 77 8.34 -15.40 -3.14
CA LYS A 77 9.59 -15.76 -2.46
C LYS A 77 10.50 -14.53 -2.35
N SER A 78 11.04 -14.32 -1.15
CA SER A 78 12.05 -13.30 -0.90
C SER A 78 13.37 -13.69 -1.58
N MET A 79 14.01 -12.74 -2.25
CA MET A 79 15.34 -12.91 -2.86
C MET A 79 16.48 -12.68 -1.87
N GLN A 80 16.22 -12.05 -0.72
CA GLN A 80 17.18 -11.87 0.36
C GLN A 80 17.27 -13.11 1.25
N THR A 81 16.12 -13.59 1.75
CA THR A 81 16.07 -14.68 2.73
C THR A 81 15.81 -16.04 2.10
N TYR A 82 15.43 -16.08 0.81
CA TYR A 82 15.03 -17.29 0.10
C TYR A 82 13.85 -18.06 0.71
N LYS A 83 13.10 -17.43 1.62
CA LYS A 83 11.88 -17.99 2.24
C LYS A 83 10.64 -17.67 1.40
N VAL A 84 9.69 -18.61 1.41
CA VAL A 84 8.35 -18.41 0.85
C VAL A 84 7.59 -17.44 1.77
N MET A 85 6.93 -16.46 1.16
CA MET A 85 6.18 -15.44 1.89
C MET A 85 4.70 -15.82 1.95
N LYS A 86 4.08 -15.57 3.10
CA LYS A 86 2.63 -15.70 3.23
C LYS A 86 1.96 -14.51 2.54
N THR A 87 1.00 -14.81 1.68
CA THR A 87 0.28 -13.82 0.89
C THR A 87 -1.22 -13.98 1.06
N LYS A 88 -1.96 -12.90 0.84
CA LYS A 88 -3.43 -12.92 0.74
C LYS A 88 -3.86 -12.50 -0.67
N PRO A 89 -5.08 -12.83 -1.11
CA PRO A 89 -5.66 -12.20 -2.30
C PRO A 89 -5.88 -10.70 -2.03
N GLU A 90 -5.85 -9.90 -3.09
CA GLU A 90 -5.93 -8.42 -3.01
C GLU A 90 -7.14 -7.96 -2.20
N TYR A 91 -8.34 -8.47 -2.51
CA TYR A 91 -9.57 -8.15 -1.78
C TYR A 91 -9.44 -8.38 -0.26
N ALA A 92 -8.92 -9.53 0.16
CA ALA A 92 -8.78 -9.82 1.59
C ALA A 92 -7.78 -8.88 2.27
N ALA A 93 -6.67 -8.57 1.60
CA ALA A 93 -5.70 -7.62 2.13
C ALA A 93 -6.25 -6.19 2.25
N LEU A 94 -7.11 -5.76 1.31
CA LEU A 94 -7.79 -4.47 1.38
C LEU A 94 -8.81 -4.42 2.52
N VAL A 95 -9.59 -5.49 2.72
CA VAL A 95 -10.52 -5.60 3.84
C VAL A 95 -9.78 -5.54 5.18
N ASP A 96 -8.68 -6.30 5.32
CA ASP A 96 -7.84 -6.25 6.52
C ASP A 96 -7.25 -4.84 6.75
N PHE A 97 -6.86 -4.17 5.67
CA PHE A 97 -6.32 -2.82 5.74
C PHE A 97 -7.38 -1.80 6.18
N LEU A 98 -8.60 -1.87 5.63
CA LEU A 98 -9.71 -1.03 6.07
C LEU A 98 -10.06 -1.26 7.54
N GLY A 99 -10.11 -2.53 7.98
CA GLY A 99 -10.30 -2.86 9.39
C GLY A 99 -9.21 -2.26 10.28
N TRP A 100 -7.95 -2.35 9.87
CA TRP A 100 -6.84 -1.73 10.61
C TRP A 100 -6.93 -0.20 10.65
N LEU A 101 -7.37 0.46 9.57
CA LEU A 101 -7.62 1.90 9.53
C LEU A 101 -8.74 2.31 10.49
N GLU A 102 -9.83 1.54 10.54
CA GLU A 102 -10.93 1.76 11.48
C GLU A 102 -10.47 1.64 12.94
N GLU A 103 -9.63 0.65 13.24
CA GLU A 103 -9.00 0.52 14.56
C GLU A 103 -8.12 1.72 14.91
N GLN A 104 -7.32 2.23 13.95
CA GLN A 104 -6.50 3.43 14.21
C GLN A 104 -7.38 4.67 14.44
N LYS A 105 -8.47 4.81 13.70
CA LYS A 105 -9.43 5.90 13.90
C LYS A 105 -10.09 5.81 15.28
N ALA A 106 -10.48 4.61 15.71
CA ALA A 106 -11.15 4.38 16.99
C ALA A 106 -10.27 4.73 18.21
N LYS A 107 -8.95 4.64 18.09
CA LYS A 107 -8.01 5.04 19.15
C LYS A 107 -8.01 6.54 19.43
N GLN A 108 -8.44 7.36 18.47
CA GLN A 108 -8.41 8.81 18.60
C GLN A 108 -9.83 9.38 18.51
N GLN A 109 -10.47 9.48 19.68
CA GLN A 109 -11.91 9.75 19.81
C GLN A 109 -12.36 11.12 19.24
N ASP A 110 -11.46 12.11 19.19
CA ASP A 110 -11.69 13.44 18.61
C ASP A 110 -11.11 13.61 17.19
N SER A 111 -10.72 12.52 16.52
CA SER A 111 -10.14 12.59 15.18
C SER A 111 -11.22 12.89 14.13
N LYS A 112 -11.03 13.96 13.35
CA LYS A 112 -11.87 14.28 12.17
C LYS A 112 -11.68 13.29 11.03
N GLY A 113 -10.61 12.48 11.05
CA GLY A 113 -10.34 11.49 10.03
C GLY A 113 -8.87 11.06 9.97
N LEU A 114 -8.55 10.26 8.96
CA LEU A 114 -7.21 9.76 8.71
C LEU A 114 -6.59 10.51 7.54
N ILE A 115 -5.31 10.89 7.66
CA ILE A 115 -4.51 11.41 6.56
C ILE A 115 -3.47 10.36 6.18
N LEU A 116 -3.58 9.83 4.97
CA LEU A 116 -2.58 8.92 4.41
C LEU A 116 -1.43 9.73 3.81
N LEU A 117 -0.27 9.64 4.45
CA LEU A 117 0.98 10.26 4.02
C LEU A 117 1.79 9.29 3.18
N TYR A 118 2.21 9.71 1.99
CA TYR A 118 3.11 8.95 1.12
C TYR A 118 4.26 9.85 0.68
N HIS A 119 5.40 9.25 0.30
CA HIS A 119 6.56 10.00 -0.15
C HIS A 119 7.15 9.42 -1.43
N GLU A 120 6.98 10.13 -2.55
CA GLU A 120 7.52 9.74 -3.84
C GLU A 120 7.69 10.96 -4.76
N GLN A 121 8.61 10.87 -5.73
CA GLN A 121 8.84 11.96 -6.70
C GLN A 121 7.71 12.10 -7.73
N ARG A 122 7.07 10.98 -8.09
CA ARG A 122 5.98 10.92 -9.08
C ARG A 122 4.77 10.28 -8.41
N LYS A 123 3.66 11.01 -8.31
CA LYS A 123 2.39 10.50 -7.75
C LYS A 123 1.98 9.18 -8.42
N PHE A 124 1.93 8.11 -7.64
CA PHE A 124 1.63 6.75 -8.03
C PHE A 124 0.93 5.99 -6.90
N VAL A 125 1.48 5.99 -5.68
CA VAL A 125 0.89 5.31 -4.50
C VAL A 125 -0.59 5.64 -4.29
N PRO A 126 -1.03 6.92 -4.21
CA PRO A 126 -2.44 7.23 -3.97
C PRO A 126 -3.34 6.77 -5.13
N TYR A 127 -2.87 6.82 -6.37
CA TYR A 127 -3.66 6.39 -7.52
C TYR A 127 -3.86 4.88 -7.54
N MET A 128 -2.81 4.12 -7.26
CA MET A 128 -2.87 2.66 -7.15
C MET A 128 -3.82 2.21 -6.04
N LEU A 129 -3.76 2.85 -4.87
CA LEU A 129 -4.67 2.54 -3.76
C LEU A 129 -6.13 2.82 -4.14
N LEU A 130 -6.42 3.99 -4.71
CA LEU A 130 -7.78 4.34 -5.15
C LEU A 130 -8.28 3.40 -6.24
N GLU A 131 -7.43 2.99 -7.17
CA GLU A 131 -7.78 2.00 -8.18
C GLU A 131 -8.09 0.64 -7.57
N ALA A 132 -7.29 0.19 -6.61
CA ALA A 132 -7.51 -1.07 -5.89
C ALA A 132 -8.81 -1.05 -5.08
N PHE A 133 -9.17 0.07 -4.45
CA PHE A 133 -10.45 0.21 -3.73
C PHE A 133 -11.67 0.33 -4.65
N LYS A 134 -11.47 0.73 -5.91
CA LYS A 134 -12.55 0.88 -6.88
C LYS A 134 -12.95 -0.44 -7.56
N LYS A 135 -12.00 -1.37 -7.67
CA LYS A 135 -12.18 -2.70 -8.28
C LYS A 135 -13.11 -3.56 -7.43
#